data_AF-A9U4V7-F1
#
_entry.id   AF-A9U4V7-F1
#
_cell.length_a   1.000
_cell.length_b   1.000
_cell.length_c   1.000
_cell.angle_alpha   90.00
_cell.angle_beta   90.00
_cell.angle_gamma   90.00
#
_symmetry.space_group_name_H-M   'P 1'
#
loop_
_entity.id
_entity.type
_entity.pdbx_description
1 polymer ?
#
loop_
_entity_poly.entity_id
_entity_poly.type
_entity_poly.pdbx_seq_one_letter_code
_entity_poly.pdbx_strand_id
1 'polypeptide(L)'
;KSRASYLFKDSLKIARIALVDVSTAELMTEDATNADDWGPTTKAMADICNATSNSEDYLRIVQVLHKRFALNTTKHWRQIHKSLILLEYLLSHGPEHLVVEFRQDRGRLEEFARFDYVDWTGIDRGSPIQRRAKRILHLLRDEIAYKEERARAQKISRGILGFGS
;
A
#
# COMPACT_ATOMS: atom_id res chain seq x y z
N LYS A 1 -2.99 -12.30 20.69
CA LYS A 1 -3.28 -13.23 19.55
C LYS A 1 -2.46 -14.50 19.75
N SER A 2 -3.06 -15.69 19.68
CA SER A 2 -2.40 -16.98 19.97
C SER A 2 -1.52 -17.45 18.81
N ARG A 3 -0.38 -18.11 19.11
CA ARG A 3 0.56 -18.71 18.14
C ARG A 3 -0.14 -19.60 17.09
N ALA A 4 -1.23 -20.26 17.49
CA ALA A 4 -2.06 -21.08 16.61
C ALA A 4 -2.69 -20.30 15.45
N SER A 5 -3.06 -19.02 15.67
CA SER A 5 -3.66 -18.18 14.63
C SER A 5 -2.68 -17.78 13.53
N TYR A 6 -1.38 -17.68 13.85
CA TYR A 6 -0.34 -17.39 12.86
C TYR A 6 -0.05 -18.63 12.02
N LEU A 7 0.14 -19.79 12.65
CA LEU A 7 0.37 -21.05 11.96
C LEU A 7 -0.77 -21.40 11.00
N PHE A 8 -2.02 -21.20 11.42
CA PHE A 8 -3.18 -21.44 10.56
C PHE A 8 -3.21 -20.50 9.35
N LYS A 9 -2.88 -19.21 9.53
CA LYS A 9 -2.76 -18.25 8.42
C LYS A 9 -1.65 -18.67 7.44
N ASP A 10 -0.52 -19.16 7.93
CA ASP A 10 0.60 -19.58 7.08
C ASP A 10 0.26 -20.83 6.27
N SER A 11 -0.38 -21.83 6.89
CA SER A 11 -0.87 -23.02 6.17
C SER A 11 -1.89 -22.66 5.10
N LEU A 12 -2.80 -21.71 5.37
CA LEU A 12 -3.77 -21.24 4.38
C LEU A 12 -3.11 -20.53 3.20
N LYS A 13 -2.04 -19.75 3.43
CA LYS A 13 -1.28 -19.11 2.34
C LYS A 13 -0.64 -20.13 1.44
N ILE A 14 0.03 -21.13 2.02
CA ILE A 14 0.67 -22.22 1.26
C ILE A 14 -0.38 -22.96 0.42
N ALA A 15 -1.53 -23.27 1.02
CA ALA A 15 -2.63 -23.91 0.29
C ALA A 15 -3.17 -23.04 -0.85
N ARG A 16 -3.32 -21.72 -0.65
CA ARG A 16 -3.76 -20.79 -1.71
C ARG A 16 -2.78 -20.74 -2.88
N ILE A 17 -1.48 -20.69 -2.63
CA ILE A 17 -0.46 -20.69 -3.70
C ILE A 17 -0.49 -22.01 -4.48
N ALA A 18 -0.66 -23.14 -3.78
CA ALA A 18 -0.58 -24.46 -4.40
C ALA A 18 -1.87 -24.86 -5.15
N LEU A 19 -3.02 -24.35 -4.73
CA LEU A 19 -4.34 -24.82 -5.19
C LEU A 19 -5.14 -23.76 -5.96
N VAL A 20 -4.76 -22.49 -5.86
CA VAL A 20 -5.42 -21.36 -6.52
C VAL A 20 -4.36 -20.56 -7.28
N ASP A 21 -4.69 -20.00 -8.43
CA ASP A 21 -3.79 -19.11 -9.19
C ASP A 21 -3.60 -17.77 -8.45
N VAL A 22 -2.82 -17.78 -7.36
CA VAL A 22 -2.50 -16.63 -6.51
C VAL A 22 -0.98 -16.52 -6.42
N SER A 23 -0.43 -15.37 -6.82
CA SER A 23 1.01 -15.14 -6.74
C SER A 23 1.46 -14.77 -5.32
N THR A 24 2.75 -15.01 -5.02
CA THR A 24 3.35 -14.59 -3.74
C THR A 24 3.23 -13.08 -3.52
N ALA A 25 3.41 -12.28 -4.57
CA ALA A 25 3.29 -10.83 -4.50
C ALA A 25 1.84 -10.38 -4.24
N GLU A 26 0.85 -11.10 -4.80
CA GLU A 26 -0.56 -10.90 -4.49
C GLU A 26 -0.82 -11.08 -2.99
N LEU A 27 -0.39 -12.19 -2.41
CA LEU A 27 -0.58 -12.48 -0.98
C LEU A 27 0.11 -11.48 -0.07
N MET A 28 1.35 -11.10 -0.40
CA MET A 28 2.09 -10.08 0.35
C MET A 28 1.34 -8.75 0.34
N THR A 29 0.76 -8.38 -0.80
CA THR A 29 -0.03 -7.14 -0.94
C THR A 29 -1.36 -7.23 -0.19
N GLU A 30 -2.05 -8.38 -0.24
CA GLU A 30 -3.26 -8.62 0.53
C GLU A 30 -3.02 -8.53 2.04
N ASP A 31 -1.92 -9.13 2.51
CA ASP A 31 -1.48 -9.11 3.91
C ASP A 31 -1.11 -7.69 4.36
N ALA A 32 -0.30 -6.98 3.58
CA ALA A 32 0.11 -5.61 3.86
C ALA A 32 -1.09 -4.65 3.96
N THR A 33 -2.17 -4.94 3.24
CA THR A 33 -3.39 -4.12 3.18
C THR A 33 -4.58 -4.71 3.93
N ASN A 34 -4.33 -5.67 4.83
CA ASN A 34 -5.38 -6.36 5.57
C ASN A 34 -6.04 -5.51 6.68
N ALA A 35 -7.04 -6.04 7.37
CA ALA A 35 -7.77 -5.36 8.43
C ALA A 35 -7.14 -5.47 9.85
N ASP A 36 -5.92 -6.01 10.00
CA ASP A 36 -5.25 -6.09 11.30
C ASP A 36 -4.93 -4.68 11.87
N ASP A 37 -4.66 -4.55 13.17
CA ASP A 37 -4.45 -3.24 13.80
C ASP A 37 -3.07 -2.60 13.52
N TRP A 38 -2.12 -3.37 13.00
CA TRP A 38 -0.78 -2.88 12.64
C TRP A 38 -0.67 -2.61 11.14
N GLY A 39 0.01 -1.52 10.76
CA GLY A 39 0.30 -1.20 9.37
C GLY A 39 1.34 -2.12 8.71
N PRO A 40 1.55 -2.01 7.39
CA PRO A 40 2.64 -2.71 6.73
C PRO A 40 4.00 -2.24 7.25
N THR A 41 4.92 -3.17 7.45
CA THR A 41 6.29 -2.84 7.87
C THR A 41 7.09 -2.32 6.67
N THR A 42 8.14 -1.52 6.92
CA THR A 42 9.03 -1.04 5.85
C THR A 42 9.61 -2.19 5.03
N LYS A 43 9.97 -3.31 5.69
CA LYS A 43 10.43 -4.52 5.02
C LYS A 43 9.37 -5.10 4.09
N ALA A 44 8.13 -5.27 4.57
CA ALA A 44 7.05 -5.80 3.74
C ALA A 44 6.78 -4.90 2.51
N MET A 45 6.80 -3.58 2.68
CA MET A 45 6.64 -2.64 1.57
C MET A 45 7.81 -2.70 0.58
N ALA A 46 9.04 -2.84 1.07
CA ALA A 46 10.23 -3.01 0.23
C ALA A 46 10.18 -4.33 -0.56
N ASP A 47 9.78 -5.43 0.07
CA ASP A 47 9.65 -6.74 -0.58
C ASP A 47 8.56 -6.70 -1.69
N ILE A 48 7.42 -6.06 -1.43
CA ILE A 48 6.38 -5.82 -2.46
C ILE A 48 6.91 -4.93 -3.58
N CYS A 49 7.63 -3.86 -3.23
CA CYS A 49 8.23 -2.95 -4.21
C CYS A 49 9.23 -3.69 -5.12
N ASN A 50 10.05 -4.58 -4.58
CA ASN A 50 10.98 -5.38 -5.38
C ASN A 50 10.26 -6.32 -6.35
N ALA A 51 9.13 -6.90 -5.94
CA ALA A 51 8.31 -7.76 -6.80
C ALA A 51 7.69 -7.03 -8.01
N THR A 52 7.55 -5.69 -7.95
CA THR A 52 7.05 -4.90 -9.09
C THR A 52 7.97 -4.92 -10.33
N SER A 53 9.19 -5.46 -10.21
CA SER A 53 10.09 -5.67 -11.35
C SER A 53 9.62 -6.79 -12.29
N ASN A 54 8.80 -7.72 -11.80
CA ASN A 54 8.15 -8.74 -12.61
C ASN A 54 6.78 -8.23 -13.08
N SER A 55 6.52 -8.30 -14.40
CA SER A 55 5.29 -7.76 -14.99
C SER A 55 4.02 -8.43 -14.50
N GLU A 56 4.04 -9.74 -14.25
CA GLU A 56 2.86 -10.45 -13.73
C GLU A 56 2.60 -10.05 -12.27
N ASP A 57 3.61 -10.07 -11.42
CA ASP A 57 3.48 -9.66 -10.02
C ASP A 57 3.08 -8.18 -9.90
N TYR A 58 3.60 -7.31 -10.76
CA TYR A 58 3.17 -5.92 -10.86
C TYR A 58 1.65 -5.82 -11.06
N LEU A 59 1.10 -6.55 -12.05
CA LEU A 59 -0.34 -6.55 -12.31
C LEU A 59 -1.14 -7.07 -11.11
N ARG A 60 -0.67 -8.13 -10.44
CA ARG A 60 -1.33 -8.65 -9.23
C ARG A 60 -1.33 -7.63 -8.09
N ILE A 61 -0.20 -6.97 -7.82
CA ILE A 61 -0.07 -5.93 -6.79
C ILE A 61 -1.04 -4.77 -7.07
N VAL A 62 -1.02 -4.26 -8.30
CA VAL A 62 -1.87 -3.16 -8.76
C VAL A 62 -3.35 -3.54 -8.63
N GLN A 63 -3.74 -4.75 -9.05
CA GLN A 63 -5.11 -5.23 -8.94
C GLN A 63 -5.59 -5.31 -7.49
N VAL A 64 -4.74 -5.77 -6.55
CA VAL A 64 -5.10 -5.77 -5.13
C VAL A 64 -5.36 -4.35 -4.62
N LEU A 65 -4.50 -3.38 -4.98
CA LEU A 65 -4.69 -1.98 -4.56
C LEU A 65 -5.97 -1.36 -5.13
N HIS A 66 -6.28 -1.57 -6.42
CA HIS A 66 -7.56 -1.12 -6.99
C HIS A 66 -8.76 -1.73 -6.28
N LYS A 67 -8.74 -3.04 -5.99
CA LYS A 67 -9.79 -3.71 -5.21
C LYS A 67 -9.96 -3.08 -3.82
N ARG A 68 -8.87 -2.64 -3.18
CA ARG A 68 -8.91 -1.95 -1.88
C ARG A 68 -9.49 -0.54 -1.99
N PHE A 69 -9.16 0.20 -3.04
CA PHE A 69 -9.73 1.53 -3.27
C PHE A 69 -11.19 1.49 -3.72
N ALA A 70 -11.68 0.37 -4.28
CA ALA A 70 -13.09 0.16 -4.54
C ALA A 70 -13.95 0.01 -3.26
N LEU A 71 -13.35 -0.18 -2.08
CA LEU A 71 -14.08 -0.27 -0.80
C LEU A 71 -14.67 1.09 -0.40
N ASN A 72 -15.98 1.16 -0.14
CA ASN A 72 -16.74 2.41 0.01
C ASN A 72 -17.40 2.60 1.38
N THR A 73 -16.82 2.05 2.45
CA THR A 73 -17.39 2.15 3.80
C THR A 73 -16.33 2.39 4.86
N THR A 74 -16.70 3.15 5.90
CA THR A 74 -15.92 3.34 7.12
C THR A 74 -15.54 2.01 7.80
N LYS A 75 -16.31 0.93 7.58
CA LYS A 75 -15.95 -0.42 8.05
C LYS A 75 -14.59 -0.91 7.54
N HIS A 76 -14.13 -0.42 6.38
CA HIS A 76 -12.86 -0.80 5.76
C HIS A 76 -11.74 0.23 5.95
N TRP A 77 -11.88 1.18 6.88
CA TRP A 77 -10.92 2.28 7.08
C TRP A 77 -9.45 1.80 7.22
N ARG A 78 -9.22 0.66 7.91
CA ARG A 78 -7.86 0.08 8.06
C ARG A 78 -7.27 -0.33 6.72
N GLN A 79 -8.07 -1.03 5.91
CA GLN A 79 -7.63 -1.53 4.61
C GLN A 79 -7.37 -0.37 3.65
N ILE A 80 -8.24 0.64 3.65
CA ILE A 80 -8.06 1.88 2.89
C ILE A 80 -6.76 2.58 3.33
N HIS A 81 -6.59 2.82 4.63
CA HIS A 81 -5.41 3.51 5.16
C HIS A 81 -4.11 2.78 4.81
N LYS A 82 -4.04 1.46 5.02
CA LYS A 82 -2.85 0.66 4.70
C LYS A 82 -2.57 0.61 3.20
N SER A 83 -3.59 0.60 2.36
CA SER A 83 -3.43 0.66 0.91
C SER A 83 -2.87 2.00 0.46
N LEU A 84 -3.28 3.11 1.08
CA LEU A 84 -2.69 4.42 0.84
C LEU A 84 -1.22 4.47 1.31
N ILE A 85 -0.89 3.85 2.45
CA ILE A 85 0.51 3.74 2.92
C ILE A 85 1.37 3.00 1.87
N LEU A 86 0.88 1.85 1.40
CA LEU A 86 1.60 1.05 0.43
C LEU A 86 1.73 1.77 -0.92
N LEU A 87 0.65 2.37 -1.45
CA LEU A 87 0.69 3.11 -2.70
C LEU A 87 1.70 4.27 -2.64
N GLU A 88 1.69 5.05 -1.56
CA GLU A 88 2.65 6.14 -1.39
C GLU A 88 4.10 5.65 -1.38
N TYR A 89 4.37 4.51 -0.71
CA TYR A 89 5.69 3.90 -0.74
C TYR A 89 6.10 3.48 -2.16
N LEU A 90 5.20 2.84 -2.90
CA LEU A 90 5.43 2.37 -4.27
C LEU A 90 5.61 3.53 -5.26
N LEU A 91 4.90 4.66 -5.08
CA LEU A 91 5.12 5.87 -5.88
C LEU A 91 6.53 6.42 -5.67
N SER A 92 7.05 6.39 -4.44
CA SER A 92 8.39 6.91 -4.15
C SER A 92 9.54 5.95 -4.52
N HIS A 93 9.34 4.63 -4.46
CA HIS A 93 10.43 3.63 -4.60
C HIS A 93 10.27 2.68 -5.79
N GLY A 94 9.04 2.48 -6.27
CA GLY A 94 8.69 1.50 -7.31
C GLY A 94 8.93 2.01 -8.73
N PRO A 95 8.31 1.41 -9.75
CA PRO A 95 8.54 1.77 -11.14
C PRO A 95 7.94 3.15 -11.47
N GLU A 96 8.63 3.91 -12.32
CA GLU A 96 8.25 5.31 -12.59
C GLU A 96 6.84 5.45 -13.17
N HIS A 97 6.42 4.49 -14.01
CA HIS A 97 5.11 4.49 -14.67
C HIS A 97 3.93 4.22 -13.72
N LEU A 98 4.17 3.82 -12.47
CA LEU A 98 3.11 3.54 -11.48
C LEU A 98 2.21 4.74 -11.22
N VAL A 99 2.75 5.97 -11.35
CA VAL A 99 1.97 7.20 -11.25
C VAL A 99 0.87 7.29 -12.31
N VAL A 100 1.09 6.74 -13.52
CA VAL A 100 0.10 6.75 -14.61
C VAL A 100 -1.01 5.76 -14.31
N GLU A 101 -0.66 4.57 -13.83
CA GLU A 101 -1.61 3.49 -13.49
C GLU A 101 -2.68 3.98 -12.50
N PHE A 102 -2.28 4.67 -11.43
CA PHE A 102 -3.19 5.12 -10.38
C PHE A 102 -3.94 6.42 -10.70
N ARG A 103 -3.77 7.01 -11.90
CA ARG A 103 -4.60 8.15 -12.32
C ARG A 103 -6.08 7.77 -12.46
N GLN A 104 -6.39 6.50 -12.73
CA GLN A 104 -7.77 6.01 -12.81
C GLN A 104 -8.48 6.06 -11.45
N ASP A 105 -7.76 5.92 -10.33
CA ASP A 105 -8.33 5.97 -8.98
C ASP A 105 -8.50 7.39 -8.42
N ARG A 106 -8.24 8.44 -9.21
CA ARG A 106 -8.30 9.84 -8.74
C ARG A 106 -9.62 10.18 -8.06
N GLY A 107 -10.75 9.75 -8.62
CA GLY A 107 -12.07 9.99 -7.99
C GLY A 107 -12.17 9.38 -6.59
N ARG A 108 -11.69 8.14 -6.43
CA ARG A 108 -11.67 7.44 -5.13
C ARG A 108 -10.72 8.10 -4.14
N LEU A 109 -9.54 8.52 -4.61
CA LEU A 109 -8.59 9.27 -3.79
C LEU A 109 -9.14 10.64 -3.36
N GLU A 110 -9.93 11.32 -4.19
CA GLU A 110 -10.62 12.57 -3.84
C GLU A 110 -11.70 12.34 -2.78
N GLU A 111 -12.43 11.23 -2.83
CA GLU A 111 -13.31 10.81 -1.73
C GLU A 111 -12.52 10.55 -0.44
N PHE A 112 -11.39 9.83 -0.52
CA PHE A 112 -10.55 9.57 0.64
C PHE A 112 -9.94 10.84 1.23
N ALA A 113 -9.68 11.87 0.41
CA ALA A 113 -9.23 13.18 0.87
C ALA A 113 -10.28 13.93 1.72
N ARG A 114 -11.54 13.49 1.68
CA ARG A 114 -12.67 13.99 2.49
C ARG A 114 -13.20 12.94 3.47
N PHE A 115 -12.46 11.85 3.69
CA PHE A 115 -12.90 10.73 4.51
C PHE A 115 -13.04 11.13 5.98
N ASP A 116 -14.25 11.08 6.50
CA ASP A 116 -14.55 11.41 7.89
C ASP A 116 -14.93 10.14 8.66
N TYR A 117 -14.21 9.88 9.76
CA TYR A 117 -14.46 8.73 10.60
C TYR A 117 -13.78 8.87 11.96
N VAL A 118 -14.59 8.99 13.01
CA VAL A 118 -14.17 8.83 14.41
C VAL A 118 -14.66 7.47 14.89
N ASP A 119 -13.77 6.67 15.48
CA ASP A 119 -14.14 5.34 15.96
C ASP A 119 -14.89 5.40 17.30
N TRP A 120 -15.37 4.25 17.77
CA TRP A 120 -16.12 4.12 19.03
C TRP A 120 -15.31 4.50 20.28
N THR A 121 -13.98 4.58 20.19
CA THR A 121 -13.11 5.07 21.27
C THR A 121 -12.92 6.58 21.25
N GLY A 122 -13.53 7.28 20.29
CA GLY A 122 -13.36 8.73 20.09
C GLY A 122 -12.08 9.10 19.33
N ILE A 123 -11.38 8.12 18.73
CA ILE A 123 -10.15 8.39 17.98
C ILE A 123 -10.51 8.71 16.53
N ASP A 124 -10.03 9.86 16.04
CA ASP A 124 -10.11 10.23 14.63
C ASP A 124 -9.22 9.31 13.78
N ARG A 125 -9.88 8.47 12.99
CA ARG A 125 -9.26 7.56 12.01
C ARG A 125 -9.29 8.11 10.59
N GLY A 126 -10.06 9.17 10.34
CA GLY A 126 -10.20 9.80 9.03
C GLY A 126 -9.06 10.74 8.68
N SER A 127 -8.62 11.57 9.62
CA SER A 127 -7.55 12.55 9.38
C SER A 127 -6.26 11.96 8.77
N PRO A 128 -5.71 10.82 9.23
CA PRO A 128 -4.55 10.20 8.59
C PRO A 128 -4.81 9.76 7.14
N ILE A 129 -6.01 9.25 6.85
CA ILE A 129 -6.44 8.84 5.51
C ILE A 129 -6.51 10.07 4.60
N GLN A 130 -7.15 11.14 5.06
CA GLN A 130 -7.25 12.39 4.31
C GLN A 130 -5.89 12.97 3.94
N ARG A 131 -4.98 13.08 4.91
CA ARG A 131 -3.63 13.62 4.67
C ARG A 131 -2.89 12.82 3.60
N ARG A 132 -2.97 11.49 3.69
CA ARG A 132 -2.27 10.59 2.77
C ARG A 132 -2.86 10.62 1.37
N ALA A 133 -4.18 10.59 1.26
CA ALA A 133 -4.89 10.71 -0.01
C ALA A 133 -4.57 12.05 -0.71
N LYS A 134 -4.56 13.17 0.03
CA LYS A 134 -4.18 14.49 -0.50
C LYS A 134 -2.73 14.51 -1.02
N ARG A 135 -1.80 13.88 -0.30
CA ARG A 135 -0.40 13.76 -0.74
C ARG A 135 -0.29 12.93 -2.02
N ILE A 136 -0.94 11.77 -2.09
CA ILE A 136 -0.96 10.93 -3.29
C ILE A 136 -1.55 11.72 -4.48
N LEU A 137 -2.70 12.37 -4.31
CA LEU A 137 -3.31 13.19 -5.36
C LEU A 137 -2.37 14.28 -5.89
N HIS A 138 -1.58 14.91 -5.02
CA HIS A 138 -0.58 15.87 -5.42
C HIS A 138 0.49 15.23 -6.32
N LEU A 139 1.05 14.08 -5.92
CA LEU A 139 2.02 13.33 -6.73
C LEU A 139 1.45 12.85 -8.07
N LEU A 140 0.19 12.45 -8.13
CA LEU A 140 -0.44 12.00 -9.37
C LEU A 140 -0.66 13.14 -10.38
N ARG A 141 -0.80 14.38 -9.89
CA ARG A 141 -1.10 15.57 -10.71
C ARG A 141 0.17 16.32 -11.12
N ASP A 142 1.14 16.43 -10.21
CA ASP A 142 2.34 17.25 -10.38
C ASP A 142 3.56 16.37 -10.64
N GLU A 143 4.01 16.36 -11.89
CA GLU A 143 5.16 15.56 -12.32
C GLU A 143 6.47 16.01 -11.68
N ILE A 144 6.62 17.31 -11.42
CA ILE A 144 7.82 17.86 -10.77
C ILE A 144 7.85 17.38 -9.32
N ALA A 145 6.74 17.54 -8.60
CA ALA A 145 6.63 17.05 -7.22
C ALA A 145 6.88 15.54 -7.12
N TYR A 146 6.38 14.77 -8.08
CA TYR A 146 6.63 13.32 -8.15
C TYR A 146 8.11 12.98 -8.35
N LYS A 147 8.79 13.65 -9.29
CA LYS A 147 10.23 13.46 -9.55
C LYS A 147 11.06 13.83 -8.32
N GLU A 148 10.76 14.95 -7.67
CA GLU A 148 11.43 15.39 -6.45
C GLU A 148 11.26 14.40 -5.29
N GLU A 149 10.05 13.89 -5.11
CA GLU A 149 9.75 12.91 -4.06
C GLU A 149 10.56 11.62 -4.25
N ARG A 150 10.66 11.12 -5.48
CA ARG A 150 11.47 9.95 -5.81
C ARG A 150 12.96 10.21 -5.61
N ALA A 151 13.47 11.36 -6.05
CA ALA A 151 14.87 11.74 -5.85
C ALA A 151 15.23 11.82 -4.36
N ARG A 152 14.32 12.36 -3.53
CA ARG A 152 14.45 12.39 -2.08
C ARG A 152 14.51 10.99 -1.48
N ALA A 153 13.58 10.11 -1.86
CA ALA A 153 13.53 8.73 -1.38
C ALA A 153 14.83 7.96 -1.70
N GLN A 154 15.31 8.07 -2.95
CA GLN A 154 16.57 7.44 -3.38
C GLN A 154 17.79 7.94 -2.58
N LYS A 155 17.85 9.24 -2.26
CA LYS A 155 18.93 9.82 -1.46
C LYS A 155 18.96 9.24 -0.04
N ILE A 156 17.80 9.10 0.59
CA ILE A 156 17.68 8.53 1.94
C ILE A 156 18.10 7.06 1.93
N SER A 157 17.63 6.26 0.97
CA SER A 157 18.00 4.85 0.86
C SER A 157 19.52 4.65 0.68
N ARG A 158 20.17 5.48 -0.14
CA ARG A 158 21.63 5.46 -0.33
C ARG A 158 22.40 5.94 0.91
N GLY A 159 21.88 6.96 1.60
CA GLY A 159 22.49 7.48 2.83
C GLY A 159 22.51 6.44 3.94
N ILE A 160 21.43 5.68 4.13
CA ILE A 160 21.35 4.61 5.14
C ILE A 160 22.37 3.49 4.87
N LEU A 161 22.58 3.13 3.60
CA LEU A 161 23.58 2.12 3.21
C LEU A 161 25.03 2.59 3.44
N GLY A 162 25.29 3.91 3.42
CA GLY A 162 26.63 4.48 3.57
C GLY A 162 27.16 4.62 5.01
N PHE A 163 26.31 4.43 6.03
CA PHE A 163 26.71 4.51 7.44
C PHE A 163 26.93 3.13 8.10
N GLY A 164 26.85 2.04 7.32
CA GLY A 164 26.99 0.66 7.81
C GLY A 164 28.21 -0.08 7.29
N SER A 165 29.27 0.62 6.89
CA SER A 165 30.57 0.04 6.48
C SER A 165 31.63 0.26 7.56
#